data_AF-A0A7S1LGB7-F1
#
_entry.id   AF-A0A7S1LGB7-F1
#
_cell.length_a   1.000
_cell.length_b   1.000
_cell.length_c   1.000
_cell.angle_alpha   90.00
_cell.angle_beta   90.00
_cell.angle_gamma   90.00
#
_symmetry.space_group_name_H-M   'P 1'
#
loop_
_entity.id
_entity.type
_entity.pdbx_description
1 polymer ?
#
loop_
_entity_poly.entity_id
_entity_poly.type
_entity_poly.pdbx_seq_one_letter_code
_entity_poly.pdbx_strand_id
1 'polypeptide(L)'
;VEAAAMGVISIQTIGKELMLACRQLGHAISETLAALVASTVVNSAVGSFYVERPIDEKDARVVVEEAAKRILSKEEPGIAALRLQAAYESAFAEIERDAQTQRAAAKAAEEKAVNWISSFTAKFDQDFDTLTGLYKKIYQFLLLRCTGPLGVAKAPKDVAAEREVAAALESVFPRVGLRSFVALTGPEKAAQLQELA
;
A
#
# COMPACT_ATOMS: atom_id res chain seq x y z
N VAL A 1 -46.00 -5.83 25.65
CA VAL A 1 -44.69 -5.27 26.01
C VAL A 1 -43.74 -5.65 24.90
N GLU A 2 -43.73 -4.82 23.85
CA GLU A 2 -43.05 -5.12 22.60
C GLU A 2 -41.77 -4.29 22.59
N ALA A 3 -40.64 -4.95 22.86
CA ALA A 3 -39.33 -4.34 22.78
C ALA A 3 -39.00 -4.15 21.30
N ALA A 4 -39.29 -2.95 20.80
CA ALA A 4 -38.86 -2.51 19.48
C ALA A 4 -37.35 -2.74 19.35
N ALA A 5 -36.94 -3.41 18.28
CA ALA A 5 -35.55 -3.57 17.91
C ALA A 5 -34.93 -2.18 17.70
N MET A 6 -34.29 -1.63 18.73
CA MET A 6 -33.52 -0.40 18.65
C MET A 6 -32.37 -0.64 17.68
N GLY A 7 -32.45 -0.03 16.51
CA GLY A 7 -31.40 -0.09 15.49
C GLY A 7 -30.11 0.49 16.06
N VAL A 8 -29.09 -0.37 16.22
CA VAL A 8 -27.76 0.06 16.64
C VAL A 8 -27.12 0.83 15.49
N ILE A 9 -26.77 2.09 15.74
CA ILE A 9 -26.13 2.96 14.76
C ILE A 9 -24.62 2.91 14.95
N SER A 10 -23.90 2.69 13.84
CA SER A 10 -22.44 2.66 13.83
C SER A 10 -21.82 4.06 13.82
N ILE A 11 -20.59 4.19 14.31
CA ILE A 11 -19.83 5.45 14.24
C ILE A 11 -19.59 5.91 12.79
N GLN A 12 -19.52 4.97 11.84
CA GLN A 12 -19.38 5.28 10.41
C GLN A 12 -20.65 5.95 9.85
N THR A 13 -21.83 5.46 10.27
CA THR A 13 -23.11 6.07 9.89
C THR A 13 -23.21 7.49 10.44
N ILE A 14 -22.88 7.67 11.73
CA ILE A 14 -22.82 8.98 12.38
C ILE A 14 -21.81 9.90 11.68
N GLY A 15 -20.64 9.39 11.29
CA GLY A 15 -19.62 10.14 10.55
C GLY A 15 -20.14 10.69 9.22
N LYS A 16 -20.91 9.90 8.46
CA LYS A 16 -21.53 10.34 7.20
C LYS A 16 -22.58 11.42 7.41
N GLU A 17 -23.43 11.28 8.42
CA GLU A 17 -24.42 12.31 8.77
C GLU A 17 -23.76 13.59 9.25
N LEU A 18 -22.70 13.49 10.04
CA LEU A 18 -21.90 14.62 10.50
C LEU A 18 -21.22 15.36 9.35
N MET A 19 -20.65 14.64 8.38
CA MET A 19 -20.11 15.24 7.16
C MET A 19 -21.19 16.03 6.40
N LEU A 20 -22.40 15.47 6.27
CA LEU A 20 -23.51 16.14 5.61
C LEU A 20 -23.94 17.41 6.35
N ALA A 21 -24.09 17.34 7.68
CA ALA A 21 -24.45 18.47 8.52
C ALA A 21 -23.41 19.61 8.43
N CYS A 22 -22.12 19.28 8.55
CA CYS A 22 -21.05 20.27 8.41
C CYS A 22 -21.03 20.90 7.00
N ARG A 23 -21.27 20.09 5.96
CA ARG A 23 -21.32 20.57 4.57
C ARG A 23 -22.48 21.54 4.32
N GLN A 24 -23.66 21.28 4.90
CA GLN A 24 -24.81 22.18 4.83
C GLN A 24 -24.52 23.54 5.49
N LEU A 25 -23.63 23.56 6.47
CA LEU A 25 -23.16 24.77 7.16
C LEU A 25 -21.93 25.41 6.47
N GLY A 26 -21.54 24.93 5.29
CA GLY A 26 -20.44 25.49 4.49
C GLY A 26 -19.04 24.95 4.84
N HIS A 27 -18.94 23.93 5.69
CA HIS A 27 -17.67 23.35 6.11
C HIS A 27 -17.51 21.91 5.60
N ALA A 28 -16.58 21.70 4.68
CA ALA A 28 -16.19 20.36 4.25
C ALA A 28 -15.19 19.76 5.25
N ILE A 29 -15.47 18.54 5.72
CA ILE A 29 -14.58 17.77 6.61
C ILE A 29 -14.33 16.38 6.01
N SER A 30 -13.18 15.79 6.32
CA SER A 30 -12.88 14.40 5.97
C SER A 30 -13.68 13.42 6.82
N GLU A 31 -13.96 12.22 6.28
CA GLU A 31 -14.58 11.11 7.01
C GLU A 31 -13.80 10.74 8.28
N THR A 32 -12.46 10.73 8.20
CA THR A 32 -11.57 10.45 9.34
C THR A 32 -11.79 11.45 10.49
N LEU A 33 -11.80 12.75 10.19
CA LEU A 33 -12.09 13.78 11.18
C LEU A 33 -13.49 13.62 11.79
N ALA A 34 -14.50 13.32 10.97
CA ALA A 34 -15.87 13.10 11.45
C ALA A 34 -15.93 11.91 12.44
N ALA A 35 -15.29 10.80 12.09
CA ALA A 35 -15.23 9.60 12.95
C ALA A 35 -14.48 9.84 14.26
N LEU A 36 -13.32 10.52 14.20
CA LEU A 36 -12.53 10.87 15.39
C LEU A 36 -13.32 11.76 16.34
N VAL A 37 -13.93 12.85 15.84
CA VAL A 37 -14.71 13.77 16.67
C VAL A 37 -15.93 13.06 17.26
N ALA A 38 -16.70 12.33 16.45
CA ALA A 38 -17.85 11.58 16.94
C ALA A 38 -17.44 10.59 18.04
N SER A 39 -16.30 9.91 17.89
CA SER A 39 -15.78 8.98 18.90
C SER A 39 -15.46 9.68 20.22
N THR A 40 -14.95 10.92 20.20
CA THR A 40 -14.70 11.70 21.42
C THR A 40 -15.97 12.19 22.10
N VAL A 41 -17.07 12.35 21.36
CA VAL A 41 -18.38 12.74 21.91
C VAL A 41 -19.03 11.52 22.59
N VAL A 42 -19.00 10.36 21.91
CA VAL A 42 -19.51 9.08 22.44
C VAL A 42 -18.76 8.64 23.71
N ASN A 43 -17.47 8.94 23.78
CA ASN A 43 -16.59 8.59 24.91
C ASN A 43 -16.35 9.77 25.86
N SER A 44 -17.36 10.59 26.12
CA SER A 44 -17.25 11.72 27.05
C SER A 44 -16.95 11.25 28.50
N ALA A 45 -15.66 11.32 28.86
CA ALA A 45 -15.12 11.37 30.24
C ALA A 45 -15.60 10.33 31.28
N VAL A 46 -15.60 9.03 30.94
CA VAL A 46 -15.88 7.96 31.94
C VAL A 46 -14.63 7.13 32.33
N GLY A 47 -13.43 7.60 31.99
CA GLY A 47 -12.17 6.89 32.28
C GLY A 47 -11.92 5.65 31.42
N SER A 48 -12.81 5.36 30.46
CA SER A 48 -12.71 4.26 29.50
C SER A 48 -13.04 4.75 28.09
N PHE A 49 -12.29 4.29 27.09
CA PHE A 49 -12.53 4.58 25.67
C PHE A 49 -12.99 3.32 24.94
N TYR A 50 -14.21 3.34 24.42
CA TYR A 50 -14.79 2.24 23.65
C TYR A 50 -14.70 2.53 22.15
N VAL A 51 -14.04 1.63 21.43
CA VAL A 51 -13.89 1.71 19.96
C VAL A 51 -15.22 1.41 19.27
N GLU A 52 -15.97 0.44 19.78
CA GLU A 52 -17.29 0.08 19.28
C GLU A 52 -18.28 0.08 20.45
N ARG A 53 -19.02 1.19 20.57
CA ARG A 53 -20.14 1.29 21.50
C ARG A 53 -21.44 1.25 20.68
N PRO A 54 -22.40 0.38 21.01
CA PRO A 54 -23.72 0.44 20.37
C PRO A 54 -24.39 1.76 20.76
N ILE A 55 -24.83 2.53 19.76
CA ILE A 55 -25.48 3.84 19.93
C ILE A 55 -26.91 3.69 19.41
N ASP A 56 -27.89 4.14 20.20
CA ASP A 56 -29.28 4.16 19.75
C ASP A 56 -29.55 5.34 18.80
N GLU A 57 -30.69 5.33 18.11
CA GLU A 57 -30.99 6.37 17.11
C GLU A 57 -31.13 7.78 17.71
N LYS A 58 -31.58 7.89 18.96
CA LYS A 58 -31.78 9.20 19.62
C LYS A 58 -30.43 9.78 20.03
N ASP A 59 -29.58 8.96 20.63
CA ASP A 59 -28.22 9.28 21.02
C ASP A 59 -27.36 9.60 19.79
N ALA A 60 -27.55 8.90 18.67
CA ALA A 60 -26.83 9.18 17.43
C ALA A 60 -27.05 10.62 16.94
N ARG A 61 -28.30 11.12 16.98
CA ARG A 61 -28.61 12.51 16.60
C ARG A 61 -27.93 13.51 17.54
N VAL A 62 -27.93 13.23 18.84
CA VAL A 62 -27.24 14.06 19.84
C VAL A 62 -25.74 14.08 19.57
N VAL A 63 -25.15 12.93 19.24
CA VAL A 63 -23.73 12.81 18.89
C VAL A 63 -23.40 13.64 17.66
N VAL A 64 -24.21 13.58 16.60
CA VAL A 64 -24.02 14.39 15.39
C VAL A 64 -24.07 15.89 15.72
N GLU A 65 -25.06 16.33 16.50
CA GLU A 65 -25.23 17.74 16.86
C GLU A 65 -24.04 18.26 17.69
N GLU A 66 -23.65 17.54 18.74
CA GLU A 66 -22.53 17.93 19.61
C GLU A 66 -21.19 17.87 18.87
N ALA A 67 -20.98 16.86 18.02
CA ALA A 67 -19.79 16.77 17.18
C ALA A 67 -19.71 17.94 16.18
N ALA A 68 -20.83 18.31 15.55
CA ALA A 68 -20.89 19.45 14.64
C ALA A 68 -20.56 20.76 15.36
N LYS A 69 -21.13 20.97 16.56
CA LYS A 69 -20.83 22.14 17.40
C LYS A 69 -19.34 22.22 17.72
N ARG A 70 -18.70 21.12 18.14
CA ARG A 70 -17.26 21.12 18.42
C ARG A 70 -16.43 21.44 17.19
N ILE A 71 -16.73 20.83 16.03
CA ILE A 71 -16.02 21.08 14.77
C ILE A 71 -16.09 22.56 14.36
N LEU A 72 -17.25 23.19 14.55
CA LEU A 72 -17.50 24.58 14.16
C LEU A 72 -17.08 25.59 15.23
N SER A 73 -16.83 25.14 16.45
CA SER A 73 -16.31 26.00 17.51
C SER A 73 -14.94 26.56 17.12
N LYS A 74 -14.76 27.87 17.34
CA LYS A 74 -13.46 28.51 17.21
C LYS A 74 -12.64 28.18 18.46
N GLU A 75 -11.38 27.82 18.25
CA GLU A 75 -10.33 27.80 19.28
C GLU A 75 -10.37 26.68 20.33
N GLU A 76 -10.89 25.49 20.01
CA GLU A 76 -10.67 24.32 20.87
C GLU A 76 -9.37 23.58 20.47
N PRO A 77 -8.32 23.55 21.34
CA PRO A 77 -7.06 22.87 21.03
C PRO A 77 -7.25 21.35 20.78
N GLY A 78 -8.27 20.75 21.40
CA GLY A 78 -8.65 19.35 21.16
C GLY A 78 -9.04 19.11 19.70
N ILE A 79 -9.84 19.98 19.10
CA ILE A 79 -10.25 19.85 17.69
C ILE A 79 -9.08 20.10 16.73
N ALA A 80 -8.18 21.02 17.08
CA ALA A 80 -6.96 21.21 16.29
C ALA A 80 -6.08 19.95 16.27
N ALA A 81 -5.93 19.26 17.41
CA ALA A 81 -5.21 17.99 17.50
C ALA A 81 -5.89 16.88 16.68
N LEU A 82 -7.22 16.77 16.74
CA LEU A 82 -7.96 15.79 15.93
C LEU A 82 -7.89 16.09 14.42
N ARG A 83 -7.83 17.36 14.01
CA ARG A 83 -7.57 17.75 12.61
C ARG A 83 -6.19 17.34 12.16
N LEU A 84 -5.17 17.55 12.99
CA LEU A 84 -3.81 17.12 12.69
C LEU A 84 -3.74 15.59 12.56
N GLN A 85 -4.39 14.87 13.47
CA GLN A 85 -4.47 13.41 13.43
C GLN A 85 -5.17 12.91 12.15
N ALA A 86 -6.32 13.49 11.79
CA ALA A 86 -7.04 13.13 10.57
C ALA A 86 -6.20 13.39 9.29
N ALA A 87 -5.45 14.50 9.27
CA ALA A 87 -4.55 14.81 8.16
C ALA A 87 -3.39 13.81 8.09
N TYR A 88 -2.80 13.45 9.23
CA TYR A 88 -1.75 12.43 9.31
C TYR A 88 -2.25 11.07 8.82
N GLU A 89 -3.39 10.60 9.32
CA GLU A 89 -3.95 9.29 8.92
C GLU A 89 -4.27 9.25 7.42
N SER A 90 -4.78 10.34 6.86
CA SER A 90 -5.05 10.44 5.42
C SER A 90 -3.75 10.35 4.60
N ALA A 91 -2.74 11.14 4.96
CA ALA A 91 -1.45 11.12 4.28
C ALA A 91 -0.74 9.78 4.43
N PHE A 92 -0.80 9.16 5.62
CA PHE A 92 -0.21 7.85 5.87
C PHE A 92 -0.90 6.75 5.05
N ALA A 93 -2.23 6.76 4.99
CA ALA A 93 -2.99 5.80 4.18
C ALA A 93 -2.69 5.93 2.68
N GLU A 94 -2.42 7.15 2.19
CA GLU A 94 -1.95 7.37 0.82
C GLU A 94 -0.55 6.79 0.59
N ILE A 95 0.40 7.07 1.48
CA ILE A 95 1.76 6.53 1.39
C ILE A 95 1.76 5.00 1.40
N GLU A 96 1.00 4.37 2.29
CA GLU A 96 0.88 2.91 2.37
C GLU A 96 0.24 2.32 1.12
N ARG A 97 -0.80 2.98 0.59
CA ARG A 97 -1.44 2.54 -0.66
C ARG A 97 -0.45 2.60 -1.83
N ASP A 98 0.28 3.70 -1.97
CA ASP A 98 1.28 3.86 -3.02
C ASP A 98 2.40 2.84 -2.89
N ALA A 99 2.90 2.60 -1.68
CA ALA A 99 3.90 1.58 -1.40
C ALA A 99 3.39 0.18 -1.75
N GLN A 100 2.13 -0.13 -1.43
CA GLN A 100 1.51 -1.40 -1.77
C GLN A 100 1.33 -1.57 -3.29
N THR A 101 0.90 -0.52 -4.00
CA THR A 101 0.81 -0.52 -5.46
C THR A 101 2.18 -0.72 -6.09
N GLN A 102 3.23 -0.08 -5.58
CA GLN A 102 4.60 -0.27 -6.05
C GLN A 102 5.11 -1.70 -5.80
N ARG A 103 4.85 -2.27 -4.61
CA ARG A 103 5.17 -3.68 -4.29
C ARG A 103 4.46 -4.65 -5.22
N ALA A 104 3.17 -4.45 -5.46
CA ALA A 104 2.40 -5.29 -6.37
C ALA A 104 2.91 -5.19 -7.82
N ALA A 105 3.22 -3.97 -8.29
CA ALA A 105 3.77 -3.75 -9.62
C ALA A 105 5.17 -4.39 -9.79
N ALA A 106 6.04 -4.26 -8.78
CA ALA A 106 7.36 -4.88 -8.78
C ALA A 106 7.26 -6.42 -8.82
N LYS A 107 6.39 -7.00 -7.99
CA LYS A 107 6.12 -8.45 -8.00
C LYS A 107 5.59 -8.94 -9.34
N ALA A 108 4.63 -8.22 -9.93
CA ALA A 108 4.10 -8.57 -11.25
C ALA A 108 5.17 -8.46 -12.36
N ALA A 109 6.05 -7.47 -12.29
CA ALA A 109 7.16 -7.33 -13.22
C ALA A 109 8.18 -8.47 -13.07
N GLU A 110 8.48 -8.88 -11.84
CA GLU A 110 9.32 -10.02 -11.51
C GLU A 110 8.73 -11.32 -12.08
N GLU A 111 7.47 -11.63 -11.78
CA GLU A 111 6.76 -12.82 -12.29
C GLU A 111 6.77 -12.85 -13.82
N LYS A 112 6.55 -11.70 -14.47
CA LYS A 112 6.63 -11.59 -15.94
C LYS A 112 8.03 -11.89 -16.46
N ALA A 113 9.07 -11.42 -15.78
CA ALA A 113 10.46 -11.69 -16.16
C ALA A 113 10.80 -13.19 -15.98
N VAL A 114 10.44 -13.79 -14.85
CA VAL A 114 10.63 -15.22 -14.59
C VAL A 114 9.90 -16.07 -15.64
N ASN A 115 8.64 -15.77 -15.94
CA ASN A 115 7.87 -16.51 -16.94
C ASN A 115 8.50 -16.41 -18.34
N TRP A 116 8.97 -15.22 -18.72
CA TRP A 116 9.65 -15.02 -20.00
C TRP A 116 10.96 -15.80 -20.07
N ILE A 117 11.79 -15.74 -19.02
CA ILE A 117 13.08 -16.43 -18.99
C ILE A 117 12.88 -17.95 -18.96
N SER A 118 11.91 -18.44 -18.18
CA SER A 118 11.63 -19.87 -18.04
C SER A 118 11.08 -20.50 -19.32
N SER A 119 10.30 -19.74 -20.10
CA SER A 119 9.80 -20.17 -21.42
C SER A 119 10.80 -19.92 -22.56
N PHE A 120 11.91 -19.24 -22.29
CA PHE A 120 12.90 -18.93 -23.31
C PHE A 120 13.57 -20.21 -23.84
N THR A 121 13.52 -20.36 -25.16
CA THR A 121 14.18 -21.44 -25.90
C THR A 121 14.96 -20.80 -27.04
N ALA A 122 16.20 -21.24 -27.25
CA ALA A 122 17.02 -20.81 -28.38
C ALA A 122 17.53 -22.03 -29.14
N LYS A 123 17.66 -21.90 -30.46
CA LYS A 123 18.26 -22.94 -31.31
C LYS A 123 19.78 -22.82 -31.17
N PHE A 124 20.45 -23.94 -30.90
CA PHE A 124 21.89 -24.00 -30.59
C PHE A 124 22.82 -23.44 -31.69
N ASP A 125 22.32 -23.28 -32.92
CA ASP A 125 23.10 -22.89 -34.10
C ASP A 125 22.92 -21.40 -34.51
N GLN A 126 22.02 -20.64 -33.85
CA GLN A 126 21.86 -19.22 -34.14
C GLN A 126 21.66 -18.32 -32.92
N ASP A 127 22.30 -17.16 -33.06
CA ASP A 127 22.05 -15.88 -32.40
C ASP A 127 22.69 -15.64 -31.03
N PHE A 128 23.96 -15.23 -31.09
CA PHE A 128 24.60 -14.44 -30.04
C PHE A 128 23.73 -13.25 -29.57
N ASP A 129 22.95 -12.67 -30.48
CA ASP A 129 21.98 -11.62 -30.18
C ASP A 129 20.81 -12.11 -29.31
N THR A 130 20.31 -13.33 -29.53
CA THR A 130 19.25 -13.91 -28.68
C THR A 130 19.76 -14.23 -27.28
N LEU A 131 20.98 -14.77 -27.17
CA LEU A 131 21.64 -15.02 -25.88
C LEU A 131 21.95 -13.70 -25.16
N THR A 132 22.34 -12.66 -25.89
CA THR A 132 22.50 -11.31 -25.34
C THR A 132 21.17 -10.74 -24.84
N GLY A 133 20.07 -10.99 -25.55
CA GLY A 133 18.71 -10.65 -25.11
C GLY A 133 18.30 -11.35 -23.81
N LEU A 134 18.57 -12.67 -23.72
CA LEU A 134 18.35 -13.45 -22.51
C LEU A 134 19.17 -12.91 -21.33
N TYR A 135 20.47 -12.65 -21.54
CA TYR A 135 21.35 -12.11 -20.50
C TYR A 135 20.87 -10.76 -19.97
N LYS A 136 20.46 -9.86 -20.88
CA LYS A 136 19.85 -8.57 -20.51
C LYS A 136 18.57 -8.75 -19.69
N LYS A 137 17.78 -9.79 -19.99
CA LYS A 137 16.55 -10.10 -19.24
C LYS A 137 16.81 -10.67 -17.85
N ILE A 138 17.82 -11.52 -17.71
CA ILE A 138 18.28 -12.01 -16.40
C ILE A 138 18.82 -10.84 -15.56
N TYR A 139 19.64 -9.97 -16.14
CA TYR A 139 20.10 -8.75 -15.48
C TYR A 139 18.95 -7.85 -15.03
N GLN A 140 17.94 -7.62 -15.88
CA GLN A 140 16.75 -6.85 -15.54
C GLN A 140 15.96 -7.49 -14.38
N PHE A 141 15.85 -8.81 -14.35
CA PHE A 141 15.23 -9.54 -13.24
C PHE A 141 16.00 -9.35 -11.93
N LEU A 142 17.33 -9.45 -11.95
CA LEU A 142 18.16 -9.23 -10.76
C LEU A 142 18.05 -7.79 -10.25
N LEU A 143 18.03 -6.80 -11.15
CA LEU A 143 17.79 -5.41 -10.78
C LEU A 143 16.45 -5.25 -10.06
N LEU A 144 15.37 -5.82 -10.61
CA LEU A 144 14.04 -5.75 -9.99
C LEU A 144 14.01 -6.32 -8.55
N ARG A 145 14.75 -7.40 -8.30
CA ARG A 145 14.85 -8.00 -6.95
C ARG A 145 15.77 -7.23 -6.00
N CYS A 146 16.89 -6.70 -6.49
CA CYS A 146 17.87 -5.99 -5.66
C CYS A 146 17.44 -4.55 -5.35
N THR A 147 16.68 -3.90 -6.24
CA THR A 147 16.25 -2.50 -6.09
C THR A 147 14.73 -2.36 -5.86
N GLY A 148 14.06 -3.45 -5.47
CA GLY A 148 12.63 -3.48 -5.20
C GLY A 148 12.20 -2.60 -4.00
N PRO A 149 10.90 -2.34 -3.81
CA PRO A 149 10.35 -1.27 -2.96
C PRO A 149 10.58 -1.40 -1.43
N LEU A 150 11.43 -2.32 -0.97
CA LEU A 150 11.89 -2.44 0.41
C LEU A 150 13.41 -2.20 0.58
N GLY A 151 14.13 -1.86 -0.50
CA GLY A 151 15.53 -1.44 -0.47
C GLY A 151 15.70 -0.18 -1.32
N VAL A 152 15.67 0.97 -0.65
CA VAL A 152 15.83 2.35 -1.17
C VAL A 152 16.36 2.45 -2.61
N ALA A 153 15.47 2.71 -3.56
CA ALA A 153 15.82 3.29 -4.86
C ALA A 153 14.78 4.33 -5.26
N LYS A 154 14.68 5.40 -4.46
CA LYS A 154 14.05 6.65 -4.89
C LYS A 154 15.14 7.60 -5.38
N ALA A 155 15.88 7.17 -6.40
CA ALA A 155 16.87 7.99 -7.08
C ALA A 155 16.92 7.58 -8.57
N PRO A 156 17.19 8.51 -9.49
CA PRO A 156 17.24 8.22 -10.92
C PRO A 156 18.40 7.27 -11.17
N LYS A 157 18.12 5.99 -11.48
CA LYS A 157 19.11 4.94 -11.78
C LYS A 157 20.31 4.99 -10.83
N ASP A 158 20.22 4.31 -9.69
CA ASP A 158 21.39 4.13 -8.83
C ASP A 158 22.48 3.36 -9.60
N VAL A 159 23.40 4.11 -10.21
CA VAL A 159 24.48 3.60 -11.04
C VAL A 159 25.40 2.68 -10.23
N ALA A 160 25.46 2.87 -8.90
CA ALA A 160 26.21 1.98 -8.02
C ALA A 160 25.52 0.63 -7.91
N ALA A 161 24.21 0.61 -7.62
CA ALA A 161 23.43 -0.64 -7.57
C ALA A 161 23.44 -1.38 -8.91
N GLU A 162 23.30 -0.67 -10.05
CA GLU A 162 23.41 -1.27 -11.38
C GLU A 162 24.78 -1.92 -11.62
N ARG A 163 25.86 -1.23 -11.21
CA ARG A 163 27.23 -1.74 -11.35
C ARG A 163 27.49 -2.95 -10.46
N GLU A 164 26.99 -2.95 -9.24
CA GLU A 164 27.11 -4.06 -8.30
C GLU A 164 26.37 -5.30 -8.81
N VAL A 165 25.12 -5.13 -9.26
CA VAL A 165 24.33 -6.23 -9.85
C VAL A 165 25.00 -6.77 -11.11
N ALA A 166 25.55 -5.90 -11.97
CA ALA A 166 26.28 -6.34 -13.15
C ALA A 166 27.55 -7.12 -12.81
N ALA A 167 28.32 -6.66 -11.80
CA ALA A 167 29.53 -7.33 -11.36
C ALA A 167 29.23 -8.69 -10.70
N ALA A 168 28.20 -8.76 -9.87
CA ALA A 168 27.74 -10.00 -9.24
C ALA A 168 27.25 -10.99 -10.30
N LEU A 169 26.48 -10.53 -11.29
CA LEU A 169 26.01 -11.38 -12.39
C LEU A 169 27.17 -11.94 -13.21
N GLU A 170 28.15 -11.12 -13.62
CA GLU A 170 29.32 -11.63 -14.36
C GLU A 170 30.17 -12.59 -13.51
N SER A 171 30.18 -12.45 -12.18
CA SER A 171 30.92 -13.32 -11.27
C SER A 171 30.24 -14.69 -11.07
N VAL A 172 28.92 -14.72 -10.88
CA VAL A 172 28.18 -15.94 -10.49
C VAL A 172 27.58 -16.64 -11.71
N PHE A 173 27.27 -15.88 -12.76
CA PHE A 173 26.61 -16.37 -13.96
C PHE A 173 27.20 -15.70 -15.22
N PRO A 174 28.45 -16.04 -15.59
CA PRO A 174 29.11 -15.46 -16.75
C PRO A 174 28.38 -15.85 -18.04
N ARG A 175 28.49 -15.00 -19.08
CA ARG A 175 27.80 -15.22 -20.38
C ARG A 175 28.06 -16.58 -21.04
N VAL A 176 29.21 -17.20 -20.76
CA VAL A 176 29.54 -18.55 -21.25
C VAL A 176 28.57 -19.60 -20.71
N GLY A 177 28.04 -19.40 -19.50
CA GLY A 177 27.05 -20.26 -18.84
C GLY A 177 25.62 -20.15 -19.39
N LEU A 178 25.35 -19.20 -20.30
CA LEU A 178 24.03 -19.09 -20.93
C LEU A 178 23.66 -20.32 -21.74
N ARG A 179 24.65 -21.01 -22.33
CA ARG A 179 24.40 -22.22 -23.13
C ARG A 179 23.86 -23.36 -22.28
N SER A 180 24.45 -23.59 -21.10
CA SER A 180 23.95 -24.57 -20.13
C SER A 180 22.58 -24.19 -19.58
N PHE A 181 22.35 -22.89 -19.34
CA PHE A 181 21.07 -22.40 -18.83
C PHE A 181 19.92 -22.58 -19.83
N VAL A 182 20.15 -22.34 -21.13
CA VAL A 182 19.10 -22.53 -22.15
C VAL A 182 18.68 -24.00 -22.27
N ALA A 183 19.59 -24.94 -22.02
CA ALA A 183 19.33 -26.38 -22.08
C ALA A 183 18.44 -26.89 -20.93
N LEU A 184 18.27 -26.10 -19.86
CA LEU A 184 17.38 -26.43 -18.74
C LEU A 184 15.91 -26.34 -19.13
N THR A 185 15.09 -27.12 -18.45
CA THR A 185 13.63 -27.03 -18.50
C THR A 185 13.13 -25.73 -17.86
N GLY A 186 11.90 -25.31 -18.16
CA GLY A 186 11.31 -24.11 -17.56
C GLY A 186 11.33 -24.07 -16.02
N PRO A 187 10.96 -25.15 -15.32
CA PRO A 187 11.04 -25.20 -13.85
C PRO A 187 12.49 -25.09 -13.33
N GLU A 188 13.44 -25.74 -13.99
CA GLU A 188 14.86 -25.67 -13.62
C GLU A 188 15.43 -24.25 -13.82
N LYS A 189 15.05 -23.56 -14.91
CA LYS A 189 15.39 -22.16 -15.13
C LYS A 189 14.83 -21.26 -14.02
N ALA A 190 13.57 -21.46 -13.64
CA ALA A 190 12.95 -20.70 -12.55
C ALA A 190 13.67 -20.93 -11.21
N ALA A 191 14.00 -22.19 -10.88
CA ALA A 191 14.75 -22.52 -9.68
C ALA A 191 16.14 -21.87 -9.67
N GLN A 192 16.87 -21.95 -10.78
CA GLN A 192 18.19 -21.33 -10.89
C GLN A 192 18.12 -19.80 -10.79
N LEU A 193 17.09 -19.15 -11.33
CA LEU A 193 16.89 -17.70 -11.15
C LEU A 193 16.60 -17.32 -9.70
N GLN A 194 15.90 -18.18 -8.95
CA GLN A 194 15.66 -17.96 -7.53
C GLN A 194 16.94 -18.09 -6.70
N GLU A 195 17.85 -18.99 -7.07
CA GLU A 195 19.16 -19.12 -6.41
C GLU A 195 20.11 -17.95 -6.71
N LEU A 196 19.93 -17.27 -7.85
CA LEU A 196 20.77 -16.14 -8.27
C LEU A 196 20.42 -14.81 -7.59
N ALA A 197 19.29 -14.70 -6.88
CA ALA A 197 18.81 -13.46 -6.30
C ALA A 197 18.32 -13.63 -4.87
#